data_AF-A0A2V9PLY5-F1
#
_entry.id   AF-A0A2V9PLY5-F1
#
_cell.length_a   1.000
_cell.length_b   1.000
_cell.length_c   1.000
_cell.angle_alpha   90.00
_cell.angle_beta   90.00
_cell.angle_gamma   90.00
#
_symmetry.space_group_name_H-M   'P 1'
#
loop_
_entity.id
_entity.type
_entity.pdbx_description
1 polymer ?
#
loop_
_entity_poly.entity_id
_entity_poly.type
_entity_poly.pdbx_seq_one_letter_code
_entity_poly.pdbx_strand_id
1 'polypeptide(L)'
;MFSLAKSFSAAERLDLATQFVRSFPAGTELLLVGASRDAVDDFVRGLACSAPATFGLHRFSLTQFAARLAMGKLAAAGVTPSSAVGAEALAVRAAYEAAMRNELPYFAPVTKE
;
A
#
# COMPACT_ATOMS: atom_id res chain seq x y z
N MET A 1 2.54 23.56 7.56
CA MET A 1 4.00 23.62 7.32
C MET A 1 4.50 22.21 7.12
N PHE A 2 5.26 21.94 6.05
CA PHE A 2 5.81 20.62 5.72
C PHE A 2 7.26 20.54 6.21
N SER A 3 7.66 19.42 6.80
CA SER A 3 9.04 19.14 7.19
C SER A 3 9.57 17.92 6.45
N LEU A 4 10.86 17.96 6.11
CA LEU A 4 11.55 16.85 5.45
C LEU A 4 12.80 16.50 6.25
N ALA A 5 12.92 15.23 6.65
CA ALA A 5 14.11 14.69 7.27
C ALA A 5 14.84 13.76 6.30
N LYS A 6 16.17 13.90 6.19
CA LYS A 6 17.04 13.02 5.41
C LYS A 6 18.16 12.53 6.32
N SER A 7 18.35 11.22 6.40
CA SER A 7 19.46 10.58 7.09
C SER A 7 19.79 9.26 6.41
N PHE A 8 21.05 8.84 6.47
CA PHE A 8 21.48 7.50 6.05
C PHE A 8 21.16 6.44 7.11
N SER A 9 20.95 6.83 8.37
CA SER A 9 20.56 5.93 9.46
C SER A 9 19.06 5.70 9.48
N ALA A 10 18.62 4.44 9.38
CA ALA A 10 17.21 4.10 9.53
C ALA A 10 16.69 4.40 10.95
N ALA A 11 17.51 4.15 11.97
CA ALA A 11 17.16 4.41 13.37
C ALA A 11 16.88 5.90 13.60
N GLU A 12 17.73 6.79 13.07
CA GLU A 12 17.53 8.24 13.21
C GLU A 12 16.23 8.71 12.55
N ARG A 13 15.89 8.17 11.38
CA ARG A 13 14.62 8.49 10.71
C ARG A 13 13.41 8.01 11.53
N LEU A 14 13.49 6.84 12.15
CA LEU A 14 12.42 6.30 13.00
C LEU A 14 12.28 7.07 14.32
N ASP A 15 13.38 7.54 14.90
CA ASP A 15 13.36 8.40 16.09
C ASP A 15 12.71 9.75 15.80
N LEU A 16 13.07 10.38 14.67
CA LEU A 16 12.44 11.63 14.23
C LEU A 16 10.94 11.45 13.98
N ALA A 17 10.53 10.36 13.33
CA ALA A 17 9.12 10.04 13.14
C ALA A 17 8.39 9.79 14.47
N THR A 18 9.03 9.12 15.42
CA THR A 18 8.51 8.88 16.78
C THR A 18 8.29 10.19 17.52
N GLN A 19 9.27 11.08 17.47
CA GLN A 19 9.18 12.42 18.08
C GLN A 19 8.04 13.23 17.46
N PHE A 20 7.89 13.17 16.13
CA PHE A 20 6.79 13.83 15.44
C PHE A 20 5.43 13.32 15.91
N VAL A 21 5.22 12.00 15.98
CA VAL A 21 3.96 11.42 16.48
C VAL A 21 3.68 11.82 17.93
N ARG A 22 4.70 11.80 18.79
CA ARG A 22 4.59 12.18 20.20
C ARG A 22 4.40 13.68 20.43
N SER A 23 4.63 14.52 19.43
CA SER A 23 4.35 15.96 19.54
C SER A 23 2.85 16.27 19.57
N PHE A 24 2.00 15.30 19.24
CA PHE A 24 0.55 15.42 19.30
C PHE A 24 -0.03 14.81 20.59
N PRO A 25 -1.16 15.33 21.10
CA PRO A 25 -1.91 14.68 22.18
C PRO A 25 -2.29 13.23 21.83
N ALA A 26 -2.32 12.35 22.82
CA ALA A 26 -2.54 10.91 22.63
C ALA A 26 -3.85 10.54 21.91
N GLY A 27 -4.86 11.43 21.94
CA GLY A 27 -6.13 11.23 21.24
C GLY A 27 -6.20 11.76 19.82
N THR A 28 -5.10 12.26 19.28
CA THR A 28 -5.05 12.81 17.92
C THR A 28 -5.06 11.68 16.91
N GLU A 29 -6.02 11.69 15.98
CA GLU A 29 -5.97 10.78 14.83
C GLU A 29 -4.84 11.17 13.89
N LEU A 30 -3.98 10.21 13.56
CA LEU A 30 -2.82 10.42 12.69
C LEU A 30 -2.83 9.43 11.54
N LEU A 31 -2.54 9.93 10.35
CA LEU A 31 -2.34 9.12 9.15
C LEU A 31 -0.84 8.84 8.95
N LEU A 32 -0.48 7.57 9.00
CA LEU A 32 0.87 7.07 8.79
C LEU A 32 0.96 6.36 7.45
N VAL A 33 1.86 6.82 6.60
CA VAL A 33 2.12 6.25 5.28
C VAL A 33 3.57 5.80 5.20
N GLY A 34 3.79 4.52 4.92
CA GLY A 34 5.12 3.93 4.78
C GLY A 34 5.32 3.28 3.41
N ALA A 35 6.52 2.76 3.20
CA ALA A 35 6.89 2.06 1.96
C ALA A 35 6.05 0.80 1.74
N SER A 36 5.74 0.07 2.82
CA SER A 36 4.80 -1.04 2.85
C SER A 36 3.88 -0.92 4.05
N ARG A 37 2.79 -1.70 4.05
CA ARG A 37 1.89 -1.78 5.22
C ARG A 37 2.64 -2.31 6.44
N ASP A 38 3.43 -3.36 6.25
CA ASP A 38 4.22 -4.00 7.31
C ASP A 38 5.22 -3.04 7.95
N ALA A 39 5.88 -2.19 7.15
CA ALA A 39 6.82 -1.19 7.68
C ALA A 39 6.15 -0.19 8.62
N VAL A 40 4.90 0.21 8.32
CA VAL A 40 4.12 1.08 9.20
C VAL A 40 3.65 0.34 10.45
N ASP A 41 3.20 -0.91 10.28
CA ASP A 41 2.74 -1.73 11.40
C ASP A 41 3.88 -2.02 12.40
N ASP A 42 5.10 -2.28 11.91
CA ASP A 42 6.31 -2.43 12.73
C ASP A 42 6.65 -1.15 13.49
N PHE A 43 6.57 0.01 12.83
CA PHE A 43 6.78 1.32 13.47
C PHE A 43 5.76 1.57 14.59
N VAL A 44 4.47 1.32 14.32
CA VAL A 44 3.41 1.50 15.31
C VAL A 44 3.54 0.53 16.47
N ARG A 45 3.98 -0.71 16.23
CA ARG A 45 4.30 -1.67 17.30
C ARG A 45 5.37 -1.11 18.23
N GLY A 46 6.43 -0.50 17.69
CA GLY A 46 7.46 0.18 18.49
C GLY A 46 6.92 1.34 19.34
N LEU A 47 6.00 2.15 18.79
CA LEU A 47 5.33 3.21 19.53
C LEU A 47 4.49 2.65 20.69
N ALA A 48 3.72 1.60 20.43
CA ALA A 48 2.84 0.97 21.42
C ALA A 48 3.62 0.39 22.61
N CYS A 49 4.81 -0.17 22.39
CA CYS A 49 5.67 -0.67 23.47
C CYS A 49 6.10 0.42 24.47
N SER A 50 6.04 1.69 24.09
CA SER A 50 6.59 2.82 24.86
C SER A 50 5.55 3.86 25.27
N ALA A 51 4.26 3.60 25.01
CA ALA A 51 3.16 4.51 25.30
C ALA A 51 2.02 3.78 26.04
N PRO A 52 1.33 4.45 26.99
CA PRO A 52 0.25 3.84 27.77
C PRO A 52 -0.99 3.50 26.91
N ALA A 53 -1.18 4.18 25.78
CA ALA A 53 -2.19 3.87 24.78
C ALA A 53 -1.78 4.39 23.40
N THR A 54 -2.13 3.66 22.34
CA THR A 54 -1.96 4.07 20.94
C THR A 54 -3.26 3.81 20.18
N PHE A 55 -4.09 4.84 20.02
CA PHE A 55 -5.33 4.78 19.24
C PHE A 55 -5.33 5.90 18.19
N GLY A 56 -6.24 5.80 17.20
CA GLY A 56 -6.34 6.81 16.14
C GLY A 56 -5.21 6.77 15.09
N LEU A 57 -4.34 5.75 15.09
CA LEU A 57 -3.28 5.60 14.08
C LEU A 57 -3.79 4.86 12.85
N HIS A 58 -4.07 5.60 11.78
CA HIS A 58 -4.40 5.04 10.46
C HIS A 58 -3.12 4.66 9.73
N ARG A 59 -3.05 3.44 9.22
CA ARG A 59 -1.81 2.84 8.72
C ARG A 59 -2.01 2.42 7.28
N PHE A 60 -1.14 2.85 6.37
CA PHE A 60 -1.24 2.51 4.94
C PHE A 60 0.12 2.42 4.27
N SER A 61 0.25 1.61 3.22
CA SER A 61 1.23 1.90 2.17
C SER A 61 0.77 3.07 1.31
N LEU A 62 1.69 3.70 0.56
CA LEU A 62 1.32 4.77 -0.38
C LEU A 62 0.24 4.33 -1.38
N THR A 63 0.38 3.11 -1.93
CA THR A 63 -0.57 2.56 -2.90
C THR A 63 -1.94 2.27 -2.29
N GLN A 64 -1.98 1.73 -1.07
CA GLN A 64 -3.24 1.52 -0.35
C GLN A 64 -3.96 2.84 -0.06
N PHE A 65 -3.21 3.86 0.37
CA PHE A 65 -3.80 5.18 0.64
C PHE A 65 -4.33 5.83 -0.64
N ALA A 66 -3.57 5.78 -1.74
CA ALA A 66 -4.02 6.27 -3.05
C ALA A 66 -5.30 5.56 -3.52
N ALA A 67 -5.37 4.23 -3.39
CA ALA A 67 -6.58 3.47 -3.71
C ALA A 67 -7.76 3.92 -2.85
N ARG A 68 -7.56 4.11 -1.53
CA ARG A 68 -8.61 4.56 -0.60
C ARG A 68 -9.17 5.95 -0.96
N LEU A 69 -8.31 6.86 -1.44
CA LEU A 69 -8.72 8.18 -1.94
C LEU A 69 -9.47 8.08 -3.27
N ALA A 70 -9.07 7.15 -4.15
CA ALA A 70 -9.67 6.96 -5.46
C ALA A 70 -11.10 6.37 -5.39
N MET A 71 -11.45 5.64 -4.32
CA MET A 71 -12.73 4.94 -4.21
C MET A 71 -13.95 5.81 -4.50
N GLY A 72 -13.98 7.06 -4.02
CA GLY A 72 -15.10 7.97 -4.27
C GLY A 72 -15.26 8.30 -5.76
N LYS A 73 -14.15 8.53 -6.46
CA LYS A 73 -14.15 8.82 -7.90
C LYS A 73 -14.52 7.60 -8.73
N LEU A 74 -14.03 6.42 -8.34
CA LEU A 74 -14.33 5.17 -9.02
C LEU A 74 -15.82 4.80 -8.87
N ALA A 75 -16.37 4.95 -7.68
CA ALA A 75 -17.80 4.75 -7.42
C ALA A 75 -18.67 5.71 -8.26
N ALA A 76 -18.30 7.00 -8.35
CA ALA A 76 -19.00 7.97 -9.18
C ALA A 76 -18.94 7.62 -10.68
N ALA A 77 -17.87 6.97 -11.13
CA ALA A 77 -17.72 6.47 -12.49
C ALA A 77 -18.36 5.08 -12.72
N GLY A 78 -19.01 4.48 -11.70
CA GLY A 78 -19.64 3.17 -11.80
C GLY A 78 -18.65 2.01 -11.98
N VAL A 79 -17.38 2.22 -11.63
CA VAL A 79 -16.30 1.22 -11.77
C VAL A 79 -15.68 0.90 -10.42
N THR A 80 -15.07 -0.27 -10.31
CA THR A 80 -14.31 -0.71 -9.13
C THR A 80 -12.95 -1.22 -9.55
N PRO A 81 -11.88 -1.07 -8.74
CA PRO A 81 -10.63 -1.76 -9.00
C PRO A 81 -10.86 -3.27 -9.10
N SER A 82 -10.18 -3.92 -10.04
CA SER A 82 -10.16 -5.38 -10.12
C SER A 82 -9.44 -5.97 -8.91
N SER A 83 -9.87 -7.15 -8.47
CA SER A 83 -9.13 -7.92 -7.47
C SER A 83 -7.87 -8.53 -8.10
N ALA A 84 -6.94 -9.01 -7.27
CA ALA A 84 -5.78 -9.77 -7.76
C ALA A 84 -6.22 -10.96 -8.63
N VAL A 85 -7.19 -11.76 -8.13
CA VAL A 85 -7.78 -12.88 -8.87
C VAL A 85 -8.45 -12.43 -10.17
N GLY A 86 -9.14 -11.28 -10.17
CA GLY A 86 -9.78 -10.74 -11.37
C GLY A 86 -8.75 -10.32 -12.42
N ALA A 87 -7.64 -9.71 -11.99
CA ALA A 87 -6.53 -9.37 -12.88
C ALA A 87 -5.83 -10.62 -13.44
N GLU A 88 -5.62 -11.64 -12.62
CA GLU A 88 -5.06 -12.93 -13.05
C GLU A 88 -5.99 -13.64 -14.04
N ALA A 89 -7.28 -13.72 -13.75
CA ALA A 89 -8.27 -14.33 -14.64
C ALA A 89 -8.33 -13.60 -16.00
N LEU A 90 -8.24 -12.27 -16.00
CA LEU A 90 -8.16 -11.48 -17.23
C LEU A 90 -6.88 -11.78 -18.01
N ALA A 91 -5.74 -11.87 -17.34
CA ALA A 91 -4.46 -12.20 -17.97
C ALA A 91 -4.49 -13.61 -18.60
N VAL A 92 -5.00 -14.60 -17.87
CA VAL A 92 -5.18 -15.98 -18.36
C VAL A 92 -6.10 -15.99 -19.58
N ARG A 93 -7.24 -15.28 -19.51
CA ARG A 93 -8.18 -15.20 -20.63
C ARG A 93 -7.55 -14.56 -21.87
N ALA A 94 -6.85 -13.45 -21.70
CA ALA A 94 -6.18 -12.75 -22.79
C ALA A 94 -5.09 -13.62 -23.43
N ALA A 95 -4.28 -14.30 -22.61
CA ALA A 95 -3.25 -15.22 -23.08
C ALA A 95 -3.85 -16.41 -23.86
N TYR A 96 -4.93 -17.01 -23.36
CA TYR A 96 -5.64 -18.10 -24.03
C TYR A 96 -6.19 -17.66 -25.40
N GLU A 97 -6.85 -16.51 -25.47
CA GLU A 97 -7.40 -16.00 -26.75
C GLU A 97 -6.30 -15.70 -27.77
N ALA A 98 -5.18 -15.10 -27.36
CA ALA A 98 -4.05 -14.83 -28.23
C ALA A 98 -3.36 -16.13 -28.71
N ALA A 99 -3.27 -17.15 -27.84
CA ALA A 99 -2.77 -18.47 -28.21
C ALA A 99 -3.67 -19.16 -29.24
N MET A 100 -5.00 -19.10 -29.08
CA MET A 100 -5.97 -19.64 -30.04
C MET A 100 -5.90 -18.96 -31.42
N ARG A 101 -5.43 -17.71 -31.47
CA ARG A 101 -5.20 -16.96 -32.71
C ARG A 101 -3.77 -17.08 -33.25
N ASN A 102 -2.92 -17.85 -32.57
CA ASN A 102 -1.50 -18.03 -32.92
C ASN A 102 -0.70 -16.69 -32.94
N GLU A 103 -1.09 -15.72 -32.11
CA GLU A 103 -0.48 -14.38 -32.04
C GLU A 103 0.75 -14.34 -31.11
N LEU A 104 0.98 -15.40 -30.32
CA LEU A 104 2.09 -15.50 -29.35
C LEU A 104 3.03 -16.68 -29.68
N PRO A 105 3.65 -16.71 -30.89
CA PRO A 105 4.46 -17.85 -31.32
C PRO A 105 5.67 -18.12 -30.41
N TYR A 106 6.21 -17.07 -29.77
CA TYR A 106 7.30 -17.20 -28.79
C TYR A 106 6.89 -18.04 -27.57
N PHE A 107 5.63 -17.94 -27.11
CA PHE A 107 5.14 -18.65 -25.94
C PHE A 107 4.49 -20.00 -26.26
N ALA A 108 4.45 -20.40 -27.53
CA ALA A 108 3.88 -21.68 -27.97
C ALA A 108 4.39 -22.93 -27.20
N PRO A 109 5.64 -22.99 -26.68
CA PRO A 109 6.09 -24.12 -25.86
C PRO A 109 5.45 -24.21 -24.46
N VAL A 110 4.95 -23.10 -23.91
CA VAL A 110 4.44 -23.02 -22.53
C VAL A 110 2.92 -22.85 -22.42
N THR A 111 2.22 -22.69 -23.56
CA THR A 111 0.76 -22.51 -23.64
C THR A 111 0.00 -23.79 -24.01
N LYS A 112 0.67 -24.95 -24.04
CA LYS A 112 0.06 -26.24 -24.39
C LYS A 112 -0.28 -27.05 -23.13
N GLU A 113 -1.23 -26.60 -22.34
CA GLU A 113 -2.12 -27.42 -21.47
C GLU A 113 -3.44 -26.66 -21.25
#